data_AF-A0A6I1K0B3-F1
#
_entry.id   AF-A0A6I1K0B3-F1
#
_cell.length_a   1.000
_cell.length_b   1.000
_cell.length_c   1.000
_cell.angle_alpha   90.00
_cell.angle_beta   90.00
_cell.angle_gamma   90.00
#
_symmetry.space_group_name_H-M   'P 1'
#
loop_
_entity.id
_entity.type
_entity.pdbx_description
1 polymer ?
#
loop_
_entity_poly.entity_id
_entity_poly.type
_entity_poly.pdbx_seq_one_letter_code
_entity_poly.pdbx_strand_id
1 'polypeptide(L)'
;MSNANPTPIRVGMTGTFAGKPYTIIARVVMGMEEEGETYYWNEFYLSDGSDRIAMLVCEEVYGAQQWRLFTEFTPQQPLNAREAGLKKVGDRVSLDGVSAEVTVVDETRVYFIEGKAPDWVSVGDVAQYFNAEAGGKMWVVSWSGDEVEYYRGLNLHGELVAQALGLPAGSFRSASGSSSSSSASFIGLGSALATFAVVGFFLFRGCSDSRSLTRYATRSPPPAPPPVVARQPAPPPPLTVGTNVVLDGRSYQVITHRVTGFTKVNSQWNTHHYQVADDSGQTNLLAVRLQSASPSLHLFKQHVATRPPTPSVAAAMRVGEKVTLDDYEGTVTELLMSHEVSRTGPPIAGLGTNGLTYHYLATGTNGMLLASWNGERIVFHRGMAVAKMTP
;
A
#
# COMPACT_ATOMS: atom_id res chain seq x y z
N MET A 1 13.87 -12.34 10.26
CA MET A 1 14.69 -11.16 9.90
C MET A 1 15.50 -10.68 11.11
N SER A 2 16.48 -9.80 10.94
CA SER A 2 17.30 -9.27 12.05
C SER A 2 16.77 -7.92 12.57
N ASN A 3 17.12 -7.55 13.81
CA ASN A 3 16.91 -6.19 14.34
C ASN A 3 17.81 -5.10 13.67
N ALA A 4 18.51 -5.42 12.58
CA ALA A 4 19.28 -4.43 11.83
C ALA A 4 18.35 -3.48 11.08
N ASN A 5 18.79 -2.23 10.89
CA ASN A 5 18.05 -1.25 10.10
C ASN A 5 18.25 -1.53 8.60
N PRO A 6 17.22 -1.94 7.84
CA PRO A 6 17.36 -2.20 6.40
C PRO A 6 17.31 -0.91 5.56
N THR A 7 17.35 0.26 6.20
CA THR A 7 17.16 1.57 5.57
C THR A 7 18.33 2.51 5.90
N PRO A 8 18.57 3.56 5.10
CA PRO A 8 19.50 4.63 5.44
C PRO A 8 18.96 5.62 6.49
N ILE A 9 17.70 5.49 6.92
CA ILE A 9 17.09 6.39 7.91
C ILE A 9 17.79 6.23 9.26
N ARG A 10 18.05 7.35 9.95
CA ARG A 10 18.68 7.41 11.27
C ARG A 10 17.87 8.28 12.22
N VAL A 11 17.96 7.96 13.51
CA VAL A 11 17.45 8.85 14.57
C VAL A 11 18.16 10.21 14.50
N GLY A 12 17.40 11.27 14.69
CA GLY A 12 17.85 12.67 14.56
C GLY A 12 17.69 13.24 13.16
N MET A 13 17.40 12.43 12.13
CA MET A 13 17.07 12.96 10.81
C MET A 13 15.78 13.79 10.88
N THR A 14 15.76 14.87 10.10
CA THR A 14 14.59 15.73 9.94
C THR A 14 14.03 15.59 8.54
N GLY A 15 12.74 15.83 8.40
CA GLY A 15 12.09 15.83 7.09
C GLY A 15 10.71 16.47 7.11
N THR A 16 10.16 16.72 5.93
CA THR A 16 8.82 17.30 5.78
C THR A 16 7.87 16.32 5.13
N PHE A 17 6.84 15.91 5.87
CA PHE A 17 5.78 15.03 5.37
C PHE A 17 4.46 15.78 5.35
N ALA A 18 3.75 15.74 4.22
CA ALA A 18 2.48 16.45 4.03
C ALA A 18 2.54 17.95 4.43
N GLY A 19 3.67 18.62 4.17
CA GLY A 19 3.88 20.03 4.49
C GLY A 19 4.22 20.33 5.95
N LYS A 20 4.38 19.29 6.79
CA LYS A 20 4.68 19.42 8.21
C LYS A 20 6.10 18.94 8.53
N PRO A 21 6.91 19.73 9.25
CA PRO A 21 8.26 19.32 9.63
C PRO A 21 8.21 18.29 10.76
N TYR A 22 9.12 17.32 10.68
CA TYR A 22 9.26 16.25 11.63
C TYR A 22 10.74 15.95 11.90
N THR A 23 11.03 15.45 13.10
CA THR A 23 12.29 14.84 13.51
C THR A 23 12.04 13.39 13.86
N ILE A 24 12.88 12.48 13.37
CA ILE A 24 12.84 11.06 13.73
C ILE A 24 13.48 10.90 15.11
N ILE A 25 12.67 10.59 16.12
CA ILE A 25 13.11 10.49 17.52
C ILE A 25 13.48 9.06 17.91
N ALA A 26 12.91 8.08 17.23
CA ALA A 26 13.18 6.67 17.46
C ALA A 26 12.94 5.83 16.21
N ARG A 27 13.56 4.66 16.19
CA ARG A 27 13.19 3.54 15.33
C ARG A 27 12.82 2.38 16.23
N VAL A 28 11.64 1.83 16.02
CA VAL A 28 11.12 0.67 16.74
C VAL A 28 11.01 -0.48 15.75
N VAL A 29 11.56 -1.63 16.10
CA VAL A 29 11.35 -2.88 15.35
C VAL A 29 10.20 -3.60 16.01
N MET A 30 9.14 -3.72 15.25
CA MET A 30 7.90 -4.38 15.65
C MET A 30 7.87 -5.76 15.00
N GLY A 31 7.13 -6.67 15.61
CA GLY A 31 6.92 -7.98 15.01
C GLY A 31 5.68 -8.68 15.53
N MET A 32 5.32 -9.77 14.85
CA MET A 32 4.28 -10.70 15.26
C MET A 32 4.69 -12.12 14.89
N GLU A 33 4.12 -13.11 15.59
CA GLU A 33 4.33 -14.52 15.29
C GLU A 33 3.27 -15.00 14.29
N GLU A 34 3.71 -15.49 13.15
CA GLU A 34 2.86 -16.04 12.10
C GLU A 34 3.40 -17.43 11.70
N GLU A 35 2.59 -18.47 11.83
CA GLU A 35 2.96 -19.86 11.47
C GLU A 35 4.28 -20.37 12.10
N GLY A 36 4.68 -19.81 13.25
CA GLY A 36 5.93 -20.17 13.94
C GLY A 36 7.16 -19.41 13.45
N GLU A 37 6.98 -18.42 12.58
CA GLU A 37 8.00 -17.44 12.19
C GLU A 37 7.63 -16.04 12.67
N THR A 38 8.63 -15.23 13.03
CA THR A 38 8.40 -13.83 13.37
C THR A 38 8.48 -12.96 12.11
N TYR A 39 7.37 -12.33 11.74
CA TYR A 39 7.34 -11.23 10.77
C TYR A 39 7.76 -9.93 11.47
N TYR A 40 8.63 -9.14 10.83
CA TYR A 40 9.15 -7.89 11.40
C TYR A 40 8.94 -6.71 10.46
N TRP A 41 8.69 -5.54 11.04
CA TRP A 41 8.67 -4.26 10.32
C TRP A 41 9.36 -3.16 11.15
N ASN A 42 9.68 -2.04 10.50
CA ASN A 42 10.31 -0.90 11.17
C ASN A 42 9.32 0.27 11.26
N GLU A 43 9.22 0.87 12.43
CA GLU A 43 8.46 2.09 12.67
C GLU A 43 9.41 3.21 13.09
N PHE A 44 9.45 4.28 12.31
CA PHE A 44 10.18 5.48 12.65
C PHE A 44 9.22 6.46 13.32
N TYR A 45 9.43 6.72 14.61
CA TYR A 45 8.61 7.65 15.38
C TYR A 45 9.04 9.07 15.05
N LEU A 46 8.07 9.90 14.65
CA LEU A 46 8.28 11.27 14.22
C LEU A 46 7.63 12.26 15.20
N SER A 47 8.42 13.23 15.65
CA SER A 47 7.94 14.37 16.44
C SER A 47 8.03 15.65 15.62
N ASP A 48 6.97 16.46 15.68
CA ASP A 48 6.94 17.83 15.16
C ASP A 48 7.25 18.88 16.25
N GLY A 49 7.73 18.43 17.42
CA GLY A 49 7.90 19.24 18.62
C GLY A 49 6.62 19.44 19.44
N SER A 50 5.48 18.94 18.97
CA SER A 50 4.26 18.82 19.77
C SER A 50 4.22 17.51 20.54
N ASP A 51 3.19 17.39 21.35
CA ASP A 51 2.83 16.17 22.07
C ASP A 51 2.33 15.04 21.15
N ARG A 52 2.01 15.31 19.88
CA ARG A 52 1.51 14.28 18.96
C ARG A 52 2.65 13.66 18.18
N ILE A 53 2.52 12.35 17.95
CA ILE A 53 3.51 11.58 17.22
C ILE A 53 2.89 11.07 15.92
N ALA A 54 3.69 11.09 14.86
CA ALA A 54 3.40 10.35 13.64
C ALA A 54 4.36 9.17 13.55
N MET A 55 4.01 8.16 12.76
CA MET A 55 4.85 6.97 12.58
C MET A 55 5.02 6.69 11.10
N LEU A 56 6.27 6.62 10.65
CA LEU A 56 6.61 6.22 9.30
C LEU A 56 6.98 4.75 9.36
N VAL A 57 6.09 3.92 8.83
CA VAL A 57 6.22 2.46 8.83
C VAL A 57 6.86 2.02 7.53
N CYS A 58 7.84 1.13 7.64
CA CYS A 58 8.51 0.46 6.53
C CYS A 58 8.34 -1.06 6.67
N GLU A 59 7.67 -1.64 5.68
CA GLU A 59 7.47 -3.08 5.53
C GLU A 59 8.19 -3.58 4.28
N GLU A 60 8.77 -4.78 4.31
CA GLU A 60 9.33 -5.39 3.11
C GLU A 60 8.31 -6.36 2.50
N VAL A 61 7.89 -6.05 1.27
CA VAL A 61 6.89 -6.82 0.55
C VAL A 61 7.41 -7.06 -0.87
N TYR A 62 7.53 -8.34 -1.25
CA TYR A 62 8.08 -8.76 -2.55
C TYR A 62 9.47 -8.21 -2.86
N GLY A 63 10.33 -8.09 -1.84
CA GLY A 63 11.66 -7.50 -1.98
C GLY A 63 11.66 -5.99 -2.22
N ALA A 64 10.51 -5.32 -2.10
CA ALA A 64 10.38 -3.87 -2.12
C ALA A 64 9.97 -3.33 -0.75
N GLN A 65 10.47 -2.16 -0.40
CA GLN A 65 10.03 -1.45 0.80
C GLN A 65 8.73 -0.69 0.52
N GLN A 66 7.68 -1.02 1.27
CA GLN A 66 6.43 -0.29 1.34
C GLN A 66 6.47 0.69 2.49
N TRP A 67 6.06 1.92 2.22
CA TRP A 67 6.08 3.00 3.21
C TRP A 67 4.68 3.49 3.49
N ARG A 68 4.38 3.70 4.77
CA ARG A 68 3.12 4.29 5.23
C ARG A 68 3.38 5.31 6.31
N LEU A 69 2.78 6.49 6.20
CA LEU A 69 2.75 7.47 7.27
C LEU A 69 1.44 7.35 8.02
N PHE A 70 1.54 7.09 9.31
CA PHE A 70 0.41 7.03 10.23
C PHE A 70 0.36 8.26 11.10
N THR A 71 -0.83 8.84 11.20
CA THR A 71 -1.09 10.00 12.04
C THR A 71 -2.26 9.71 12.97
N GLU A 72 -2.08 10.06 14.24
CA GLU A 72 -3.09 9.88 15.27
C GLU A 72 -4.36 10.70 14.96
N PHE A 73 -5.52 10.17 15.35
CA PHE A 73 -6.78 10.90 15.34
C PHE A 73 -7.70 10.41 16.45
N THR A 74 -8.76 11.18 16.73
CA THR A 74 -9.80 10.77 17.68
C THR A 74 -11.09 10.57 16.89
N PRO A 75 -11.67 9.35 16.88
CA PRO A 75 -12.95 9.11 16.22
C PRO A 75 -14.08 9.82 17.00
N GLN A 76 -15.19 10.10 16.31
CA GLN A 76 -16.38 10.68 16.95
C GLN A 76 -17.02 9.75 17.98
N GLN A 77 -16.86 8.44 17.79
CA GLN A 77 -17.36 7.39 18.66
C GLN A 77 -16.19 6.42 18.95
N PRO A 78 -15.31 6.75 19.92
CA PRO A 78 -14.22 5.86 20.28
C PRO A 78 -14.77 4.58 20.92
N LEU A 79 -14.18 3.47 20.51
CA LEU A 79 -14.34 2.17 21.15
C LEU A 79 -13.55 2.16 22.47
N ASN A 80 -14.08 1.48 23.48
CA ASN A 80 -13.22 1.03 24.59
C ASN A 80 -12.45 -0.25 24.20
N ALA A 81 -11.44 -0.63 24.99
CA ALA A 81 -10.58 -1.78 24.69
C ALA A 81 -11.37 -3.09 24.56
N ARG A 82 -12.43 -3.29 25.35
CA ARG A 82 -13.32 -4.46 25.24
C ARG A 82 -14.07 -4.47 23.91
N GLU A 83 -14.58 -3.34 23.47
CA GLU A 83 -15.28 -3.22 22.18
C GLU A 83 -14.33 -3.44 21.00
N ALA A 84 -13.09 -2.95 21.10
CA ALA A 84 -12.05 -3.20 20.10
C ALA A 84 -11.67 -4.69 20.05
N GLY A 85 -11.46 -5.33 21.20
CA GLY A 85 -11.12 -6.75 21.30
C GLY A 85 -12.24 -7.72 20.91
N LEU A 86 -13.48 -7.24 20.75
CA LEU A 86 -14.59 -8.03 20.21
C LEU A 86 -14.67 -8.00 18.68
N LYS A 87 -13.89 -7.13 18.01
CA LYS A 87 -13.92 -7.02 16.55
C LYS A 87 -13.28 -8.23 15.88
N LYS A 88 -13.84 -8.58 14.73
CA LYS A 88 -13.39 -9.69 13.88
C LYS A 88 -13.24 -9.22 12.45
N VAL A 89 -12.41 -9.93 11.67
CA VAL A 89 -12.33 -9.71 10.22
C VAL A 89 -13.73 -9.80 9.60
N GLY A 90 -14.08 -8.82 8.77
CA GLY A 90 -15.39 -8.63 8.14
C GLY A 90 -16.35 -7.72 8.92
N ASP A 91 -16.09 -7.44 10.20
CA ASP A 91 -16.91 -6.49 10.97
C ASP A 91 -16.82 -5.08 10.38
N ARG A 92 -17.90 -4.31 10.51
CA ARG A 92 -17.92 -2.89 10.14
C ARG A 92 -17.72 -2.00 11.36
N VAL A 93 -16.87 -0.99 11.23
CA VAL A 93 -16.56 0.00 12.26
C VAL A 93 -16.64 1.42 11.69
N SER A 94 -17.16 2.36 12.46
CA SER A 94 -17.22 3.77 12.07
C SER A 94 -15.94 4.47 12.52
N LEU A 95 -15.06 4.81 11.57
CA LEU A 95 -13.78 5.47 11.82
C LEU A 95 -13.68 6.70 10.94
N ASP A 96 -13.46 7.87 11.56
CA ASP A 96 -13.35 9.16 10.84
C ASP A 96 -14.58 9.46 9.96
N GLY A 97 -15.78 9.09 10.45
CA GLY A 97 -17.04 9.22 9.72
C GLY A 97 -17.23 8.23 8.55
N VAL A 98 -16.34 7.25 8.41
CA VAL A 98 -16.39 6.23 7.35
C VAL A 98 -16.71 4.86 7.94
N SER A 99 -17.63 4.14 7.30
CA SER A 99 -17.89 2.72 7.60
C SER A 99 -16.79 1.85 6.97
N ALA A 100 -15.77 1.51 7.76
CA ALA A 100 -14.64 0.69 7.37
C ALA A 100 -14.86 -0.79 7.75
N GLU A 101 -14.37 -1.70 6.91
CA GLU A 101 -14.36 -3.14 7.16
C GLU A 101 -13.08 -3.53 7.88
N VAL A 102 -13.18 -4.27 8.99
CA VAL A 102 -12.03 -4.86 9.67
C VAL A 102 -11.42 -5.93 8.76
N THR A 103 -10.15 -5.77 8.44
CA THR A 103 -9.42 -6.61 7.49
C THR A 103 -8.40 -7.52 8.16
N VAL A 104 -7.83 -7.07 9.29
CA VAL A 104 -6.85 -7.80 10.08
C VAL A 104 -7.20 -7.62 11.55
N VAL A 105 -7.04 -8.66 12.36
CA VAL A 105 -7.06 -8.59 13.83
C VAL A 105 -5.88 -9.41 14.31
N ASP A 106 -4.98 -8.82 15.07
CA ASP A 106 -3.74 -9.49 15.48
C ASP A 106 -3.13 -8.87 16.75
N GLU A 107 -1.98 -9.40 17.15
CA GLU A 107 -1.14 -8.93 18.24
C GLU A 107 0.23 -8.51 17.69
N THR A 108 0.79 -7.43 18.23
CA THR A 108 2.15 -6.98 17.92
C THR A 108 3.01 -6.97 19.17
N ARG A 109 4.32 -7.08 18.98
CA ARG A 109 5.34 -6.97 20.03
C ARG A 109 6.47 -6.04 19.61
N VAL A 110 6.98 -5.26 20.56
CA VAL A 110 8.23 -4.50 20.39
C VAL A 110 9.44 -5.41 20.59
N TYR A 111 10.28 -5.56 19.56
CA TYR A 111 11.50 -6.38 19.63
C TYR A 111 12.77 -5.57 19.82
N PHE A 112 12.80 -4.31 19.38
CA PHE A 112 13.99 -3.47 19.49
C PHE A 112 13.62 -1.98 19.40
N ILE A 113 14.37 -1.15 20.12
CA ILE A 113 14.24 0.31 20.06
C ILE A 113 15.64 0.92 19.87
N GLU A 114 15.76 1.80 18.88
CA GLU A 114 16.89 2.70 18.66
C GLU A 114 16.42 4.14 18.90
N GLY A 115 17.20 4.93 19.63
CA GLY A 115 16.88 6.32 19.94
C GLY A 115 16.00 6.48 21.18
N LYS A 116 15.26 7.60 21.25
CA LYS A 116 14.35 7.90 22.36
C LYS A 116 12.93 7.69 21.89
N ALA A 117 12.46 6.45 22.01
CA ALA A 117 11.03 6.18 21.89
C ALA A 117 10.29 6.95 22.99
N PRO A 118 9.00 7.21 22.81
CA PRO A 118 8.21 7.79 23.88
C PRO A 118 8.28 6.94 25.14
N ASP A 119 8.17 7.55 26.33
CA ASP A 119 8.42 6.90 27.62
C ASP A 119 7.48 5.70 27.90
N TRP A 120 6.42 5.58 27.12
CA TRP A 120 5.44 4.52 27.18
C TRP A 120 5.69 3.34 26.24
N VAL A 121 6.74 3.37 25.41
CA VAL A 121 7.10 2.26 24.52
C VAL A 121 8.36 1.59 25.02
N SER A 122 8.27 0.30 25.36
CA SER A 122 9.37 -0.52 25.87
C SER A 122 9.54 -1.81 25.06
N VAL A 123 10.77 -2.32 25.02
CA VAL A 123 11.05 -3.63 24.43
C VAL A 123 10.30 -4.70 25.21
N GLY A 124 9.58 -5.56 24.49
CA GLY A 124 8.74 -6.62 25.04
C GLY A 124 7.26 -6.24 25.20
N ASP A 125 6.90 -4.97 25.04
CA ASP A 125 5.52 -4.51 25.07
C ASP A 125 4.69 -5.23 24.00
N VAL A 126 3.43 -5.46 24.35
CA VAL A 126 2.46 -6.18 23.53
C VAL A 126 1.21 -5.33 23.39
N ALA A 127 0.70 -5.19 22.16
CA ALA A 127 -0.58 -4.56 21.88
C ALA A 127 -1.40 -5.44 20.96
N GLN A 128 -2.70 -5.45 21.19
CA GLN A 128 -3.64 -6.02 20.25
C GLN A 128 -4.07 -4.91 19.29
N TYR A 129 -4.34 -5.26 18.05
CA TYR A 129 -4.79 -4.28 17.09
C TYR A 129 -5.72 -4.90 16.05
N PHE A 130 -6.45 -4.04 15.35
CA PHE A 130 -7.08 -4.40 14.11
C PHE A 130 -6.84 -3.33 13.06
N ASN A 131 -6.73 -3.77 11.81
CA ASN A 131 -6.75 -2.88 10.67
C ASN A 131 -8.14 -2.85 10.08
N ALA A 132 -8.59 -1.66 9.70
CA ALA A 132 -9.86 -1.46 9.02
C ALA A 132 -9.65 -0.65 7.74
N GLU A 133 -10.46 -0.94 6.72
CA GLU A 133 -10.35 -0.30 5.43
C GLU A 133 -11.69 0.09 4.82
N ALA A 134 -11.67 1.21 4.10
CA ALA A 134 -12.75 1.65 3.24
C ALA A 134 -12.23 2.70 2.28
N GLY A 135 -12.58 2.55 0.99
CA GLY A 135 -12.23 3.56 0.00
C GLY A 135 -10.71 3.81 -0.11
N GLY A 136 -9.90 2.74 -0.07
CA GLY A 136 -8.44 2.83 -0.16
C GLY A 136 -7.77 3.55 1.02
N LYS A 137 -8.53 3.87 2.08
CA LYS A 137 -8.02 4.31 3.36
C LYS A 137 -7.78 3.11 4.25
N MET A 138 -6.77 3.25 5.10
CA MET A 138 -6.43 2.30 6.14
C MET A 138 -6.48 2.99 7.48
N TRP A 139 -7.08 2.33 8.44
CA TRP A 139 -7.03 2.70 9.84
C TRP A 139 -6.43 1.56 10.64
N VAL A 140 -5.66 1.94 11.65
CA VAL A 140 -5.22 1.03 12.69
C VAL A 140 -5.91 1.44 13.97
N VAL A 141 -6.51 0.46 14.64
CA VAL A 141 -7.01 0.61 16.00
C VAL A 141 -6.19 -0.32 16.87
N SER A 142 -5.38 0.24 17.76
CA SER A 142 -4.49 -0.50 18.65
C SER A 142 -4.96 -0.33 20.09
N TRP A 143 -4.83 -1.35 20.92
CA TRP A 143 -5.14 -1.26 22.34
C TRP A 143 -4.22 -2.13 23.19
N SER A 144 -3.97 -1.67 24.40
CA SER A 144 -3.38 -2.47 25.48
C SER A 144 -3.79 -1.89 26.83
N GLY A 145 -4.13 -2.79 27.76
CA GLY A 145 -4.92 -2.43 28.93
C GLY A 145 -6.27 -1.86 28.52
N ASP A 146 -6.60 -0.69 29.07
CA ASP A 146 -7.88 0.02 28.82
C ASP A 146 -7.73 1.13 27.77
N GLU A 147 -6.51 1.40 27.28
CA GLU A 147 -6.24 2.47 26.32
C GLU A 147 -6.45 1.98 24.88
N VAL A 148 -7.10 2.81 24.05
CA VAL A 148 -7.34 2.54 22.63
C VAL A 148 -6.88 3.73 21.81
N GLU A 149 -6.14 3.43 20.75
CA GLU A 149 -5.48 4.40 19.90
C GLU A 149 -5.94 4.23 18.46
N TYR A 150 -6.00 5.35 17.74
CA TYR A 150 -6.51 5.36 16.37
C TYR A 150 -5.56 6.10 15.45
N TYR A 151 -5.22 5.44 14.34
CA TYR A 151 -4.30 5.99 13.34
C TYR A 151 -4.91 5.90 11.96
N ARG A 152 -4.67 6.96 11.17
CA ARG A 152 -4.97 6.96 9.74
C ARG A 152 -3.67 6.75 8.96
N GLY A 153 -3.68 5.78 8.05
CA GLY A 153 -2.54 5.46 7.19
C GLY A 153 -2.59 6.20 5.86
N LEU A 154 -1.43 6.73 5.45
CA LEU A 154 -1.18 7.28 4.12
C LEU A 154 -0.06 6.48 3.45
N ASN A 155 -0.34 5.82 2.33
CA ASN A 155 0.68 5.13 1.56
C ASN A 155 1.65 6.15 0.92
N LEU A 156 2.96 5.91 1.07
CA LEU A 156 4.02 6.73 0.51
C LEU A 156 4.90 5.89 -0.42
N HIS A 157 5.34 6.47 -1.53
CA HIS A 157 6.41 5.88 -2.34
C HIS A 157 7.76 6.13 -1.64
N GLY A 158 8.69 5.17 -1.73
CA GLY A 158 10.02 5.31 -1.11
C GLY A 158 10.76 6.58 -1.54
N GLU A 159 10.68 6.96 -2.81
CA GLU A 159 11.23 8.24 -3.30
C GLU A 159 10.64 9.48 -2.61
N LEU A 160 9.35 9.48 -2.26
CA LEU A 160 8.76 10.59 -1.49
C LEU A 160 9.31 10.63 -0.07
N VAL A 161 9.54 9.47 0.53
CA VAL A 161 10.21 9.37 1.83
C VAL A 161 11.66 9.87 1.74
N ALA A 162 12.36 9.49 0.66
CA ALA A 162 13.76 9.88 0.46
C ALA A 162 13.86 11.39 0.29
N GLN A 163 13.02 11.96 -0.58
CA GLN A 163 12.92 13.39 -0.78
C GLN A 163 12.58 14.12 0.52
N ALA A 164 11.57 13.65 1.27
CA ALA A 164 11.16 14.26 2.52
C ALA A 164 12.30 14.34 3.53
N LEU A 165 13.20 13.33 3.55
CA LEU A 165 14.33 13.21 4.47
C LEU A 165 15.66 13.72 3.89
N GLY A 166 15.67 14.31 2.69
CA GLY A 166 16.89 14.77 2.03
C GLY A 166 17.87 13.66 1.63
N LEU A 167 17.37 12.45 1.41
CA LEU A 167 18.14 11.29 0.97
C LEU A 167 18.23 11.21 -0.57
N PRO A 168 19.28 10.57 -1.13
CA PRO A 168 19.37 10.33 -2.57
C PRO A 168 18.16 9.57 -3.14
N ALA A 169 17.77 9.87 -4.38
CA ALA A 169 16.80 9.05 -5.11
C ALA A 169 17.29 7.59 -5.20
N GLY A 170 16.38 6.62 -5.06
CA GLY A 170 16.74 5.19 -5.03
C GLY A 170 17.38 4.70 -3.71
N SER A 171 17.36 5.51 -2.64
CA SER A 171 17.85 5.12 -1.31
C SER A 171 17.17 3.90 -0.69
N PHE A 172 15.99 3.54 -1.19
CA PHE A 172 15.17 2.46 -0.68
C PHE A 172 15.02 1.36 -1.72
N ARG A 173 14.89 0.12 -1.24
CA ARG A 173 14.74 -1.03 -2.13
C ARG A 173 13.41 -0.95 -2.85
N SER A 174 13.49 -0.84 -4.16
CA SER A 174 12.38 -1.06 -5.08
C SER A 174 12.47 -2.51 -5.59
N ALA A 175 11.34 -3.16 -5.88
CA ALA A 175 11.34 -4.46 -6.54
C ALA A 175 12.11 -4.36 -7.86
N SER A 176 13.37 -4.79 -7.87
CA SER A 176 14.17 -4.95 -9.07
C SER A 176 14.08 -6.42 -9.48
N GLY A 177 13.49 -6.69 -10.65
CA GLY A 177 13.68 -7.97 -11.32
C GLY A 177 15.14 -8.09 -11.73
N SER A 178 15.96 -8.74 -10.91
CA SER A 178 17.29 -9.16 -11.32
C SER A 178 17.16 -10.36 -12.25
N SER A 179 17.08 -10.10 -13.55
CA SER A 179 17.45 -11.07 -14.57
C SER A 179 18.97 -11.24 -14.55
N SER A 180 19.47 -12.14 -13.72
CA SER A 180 20.80 -12.72 -13.90
C SER A 180 20.62 -14.21 -14.13
N SER A 181 20.84 -14.60 -15.39
CA SER A 181 20.97 -15.97 -15.84
C SER A 181 22.09 -16.69 -15.07
N SER A 182 21.71 -17.54 -14.13
CA SER A 182 22.52 -18.68 -13.72
C SER A 182 21.58 -19.79 -13.27
N SER A 183 21.51 -20.81 -14.10
CA SER A 183 20.91 -22.11 -13.83
C SER A 183 21.44 -22.68 -12.50
N ALA A 184 20.62 -22.62 -11.47
CA ALA A 184 20.73 -23.46 -10.29
C ALA A 184 19.32 -23.90 -9.91
N SER A 185 19.08 -25.19 -10.11
CA SER A 185 17.87 -25.90 -9.76
C SER A 185 17.60 -25.76 -8.26
N PHE A 186 16.54 -25.07 -7.87
CA PHE A 186 15.94 -25.23 -6.55
C PHE A 186 14.57 -25.89 -6.71
N ILE A 187 14.59 -27.21 -6.48
CA ILE A 187 13.43 -27.99 -6.09
C ILE A 187 13.29 -27.81 -4.57
N GLY A 188 12.12 -27.36 -4.09
CA GLY A 188 11.73 -27.56 -2.70
C GLY A 188 11.07 -26.38 -1.98
N LEU A 189 9.78 -26.57 -1.67
CA LEU A 189 8.99 -25.97 -0.59
C LEU A 189 8.68 -24.47 -0.68
N GLY A 190 7.42 -24.20 -1.07
CA GLY A 190 6.81 -22.89 -1.10
C GLY A 190 6.74 -22.24 0.28
N SER A 191 7.35 -21.07 0.39
CA SER A 191 7.11 -20.09 1.45
C SER A 191 6.07 -19.10 0.94
N ALA A 192 4.85 -19.23 1.45
CA ALA A 192 3.73 -18.35 1.20
C ALA A 192 3.91 -17.06 2.01
N LEU A 193 4.61 -16.05 1.48
CA LEU A 193 4.60 -14.72 2.11
C LEU A 193 3.28 -14.03 1.82
N ALA A 194 2.31 -14.19 2.72
CA ALA A 194 1.11 -13.37 2.80
C ALA A 194 1.52 -11.89 2.94
N THR A 195 0.83 -10.99 2.24
CA THR A 195 1.03 -9.55 2.43
C THR A 195 -0.10 -9.08 3.31
N PHE A 196 0.22 -8.79 4.56
CA PHE A 196 -0.61 -7.94 5.37
C PHE A 196 -0.06 -6.52 5.29
N ALA A 197 -0.94 -5.53 5.34
CA ALA A 197 -0.57 -4.36 6.10
C ALA A 197 -0.73 -4.80 7.55
N VAL A 198 0.38 -5.11 8.21
CA VAL A 198 0.43 -5.45 9.63
C VAL A 198 1.07 -4.27 10.30
N VAL A 199 0.26 -3.54 11.07
CA VAL A 199 0.72 -2.35 11.73
C VAL A 199 0.00 -2.31 13.06
N GLY A 200 0.69 -2.71 14.12
CA GLY A 200 0.25 -2.49 15.49
C GLY A 200 1.07 -1.36 16.07
N PHE A 201 0.44 -0.46 16.82
CA PHE A 201 1.08 0.77 17.32
C PHE A 201 1.07 0.85 18.83
N PHE A 202 2.03 1.61 19.36
CA PHE A 202 2.14 1.90 20.79
C PHE A 202 2.27 3.41 21.01
N LEU A 203 1.19 4.08 21.46
CA LEU A 203 1.23 5.44 22.01
C LEU A 203 0.49 5.61 23.35
N PHE A 204 0.88 4.89 24.42
CA PHE A 204 0.17 5.04 25.70
C PHE A 204 0.35 6.40 26.35
N ARG A 205 -0.76 7.05 26.68
CA ARG A 205 -0.77 8.25 27.51
C ARG A 205 -1.48 7.97 28.82
N GLY A 206 -0.71 7.39 29.73
CA GLY A 206 -0.94 7.51 31.16
C GLY A 206 -1.32 6.22 31.87
N CYS A 207 -0.33 5.36 32.10
CA CYS A 207 -0.30 4.49 33.28
C CYS A 207 1.14 4.21 33.68
N SER A 208 1.77 5.16 34.38
CA SER A 208 2.94 4.86 35.21
C SER A 208 2.48 4.14 36.47
N ASP A 209 2.08 2.88 36.36
CA ASP A 209 2.00 1.99 37.51
C ASP A 209 2.56 0.62 37.12
N SER A 210 3.87 0.52 37.28
CA SER A 210 4.61 -0.73 37.29
C SER A 210 4.12 -1.58 38.47
N ARG A 211 3.08 -2.38 38.24
CA ARG A 211 2.75 -3.51 39.11
C ARG A 211 2.58 -4.76 38.26
N SER A 212 3.65 -5.57 38.30
CA SER A 212 3.67 -7.03 38.27
C SER A 212 2.28 -7.67 38.11
N LEU A 213 1.83 -7.83 36.87
CA LEU A 213 0.67 -8.69 36.58
C LEU A 213 1.15 -10.13 36.55
N THR A 214 0.87 -10.81 37.66
CA THR A 214 0.80 -12.25 37.77
C THR A 214 0.03 -12.81 36.57
N ARG A 215 0.69 -13.65 35.76
CA ARG A 215 0.09 -14.34 34.61
C ARG A 215 -1.16 -15.10 35.04
N TYR A 216 -2.34 -14.52 34.82
CA TYR A 216 -3.53 -15.33 34.59
C TYR A 216 -3.39 -15.91 33.19
N ALA A 217 -2.98 -17.18 33.12
CA ALA A 217 -3.08 -17.97 31.92
C ALA A 217 -4.57 -18.25 31.64
N THR A 218 -5.29 -17.24 31.17
CA THR A 218 -6.52 -17.47 30.43
C THR A 218 -6.09 -18.17 29.14
N ARG A 219 -6.54 -19.41 28.99
CA ARG A 219 -6.34 -20.23 27.81
C ARG A 219 -7.00 -19.50 26.64
N SER A 220 -6.23 -18.67 25.95
CA SER A 220 -6.66 -17.96 24.77
C SER A 220 -7.25 -18.97 23.79
N PRO A 221 -8.44 -18.72 23.21
CA PRO A 221 -8.93 -19.54 22.12
C PRO A 221 -7.83 -19.62 21.04
N PRO A 222 -7.69 -20.75 20.34
CA PRO A 222 -6.72 -20.86 19.27
C PRO A 222 -6.88 -19.67 18.32
N PRO A 223 -5.77 -19.05 17.87
CA PRO A 223 -5.83 -17.91 16.97
C PRO A 223 -6.72 -18.29 15.79
N ALA A 224 -7.64 -17.38 15.42
CA ALA A 224 -8.43 -17.57 14.23
C ALA A 224 -7.44 -17.78 13.05
N PRO A 225 -7.70 -18.73 12.15
CA PRO A 225 -6.83 -18.93 11.00
C PRO A 225 -6.70 -17.59 10.26
N PRO A 226 -5.49 -17.22 9.82
CA PRO A 226 -5.26 -15.94 9.16
C PRO A 226 -6.21 -15.81 7.97
N PRO A 227 -6.74 -14.59 7.70
CA PRO A 227 -7.61 -14.41 6.56
C PRO A 227 -6.82 -14.78 5.29
N VAL A 228 -7.33 -15.76 4.55
CA VAL A 228 -6.70 -16.24 3.32
C VAL A 228 -6.72 -15.10 2.31
N VAL A 229 -5.55 -14.52 2.02
CA VAL A 229 -5.42 -13.55 0.93
C VAL A 229 -5.89 -14.22 -0.35
N ALA A 230 -7.00 -13.74 -0.90
CA ALA A 230 -7.50 -14.23 -2.16
C ALA A 230 -6.51 -13.81 -3.26
N ARG A 231 -5.61 -14.74 -3.61
CA ARG A 231 -4.69 -14.59 -4.74
C ARG A 231 -5.36 -15.06 -5.99
N GLN A 232 -5.49 -14.15 -6.94
CA GLN A 232 -6.03 -14.47 -8.24
C GLN A 232 -4.96 -14.30 -9.32
N PRO A 233 -4.49 -15.39 -9.95
CA PRO A 233 -3.59 -15.26 -11.08
C PRO A 233 -4.29 -14.49 -12.22
N ALA A 234 -3.48 -13.94 -13.11
CA ALA A 234 -4.01 -13.36 -14.33
C ALA A 234 -4.68 -14.50 -15.13
N PRO A 235 -5.79 -14.23 -15.82
CA PRO A 235 -6.34 -15.19 -16.77
C PRO A 235 -5.32 -15.50 -17.89
N PRO A 236 -5.62 -16.42 -18.81
CA PRO A 236 -4.83 -16.56 -20.03
C PRO A 236 -4.75 -15.21 -20.77
N PRO A 237 -3.56 -14.81 -21.27
CA PRO A 237 -3.41 -13.54 -21.96
C PRO A 237 -4.27 -13.50 -23.22
N PRO A 238 -5.18 -12.52 -23.37
CA PRO A 238 -6.06 -12.46 -24.54
C PRO A 238 -5.37 -12.04 -25.84
N LEU A 239 -4.18 -11.43 -25.78
CA LEU A 239 -3.47 -10.88 -26.93
C LEU A 239 -2.00 -11.25 -26.90
N THR A 240 -1.37 -11.29 -28.08
CA THR A 240 0.04 -11.62 -28.25
C THR A 240 0.79 -10.42 -28.83
N VAL A 241 2.02 -10.18 -28.37
CA VAL A 241 2.86 -9.12 -28.93
C VAL A 241 3.14 -9.39 -30.41
N GLY A 242 3.04 -8.35 -31.24
CA GLY A 242 3.23 -8.41 -32.69
C GLY A 242 1.96 -8.69 -33.49
N THR A 243 0.83 -9.03 -32.85
CA THR A 243 -0.45 -9.20 -33.54
C THR A 243 -1.18 -7.87 -33.71
N ASN A 244 -2.11 -7.82 -34.66
CA ASN A 244 -3.09 -6.76 -34.73
C ASN A 244 -4.31 -7.14 -33.87
N VAL A 245 -5.08 -6.14 -33.46
CA VAL A 245 -6.35 -6.31 -32.76
C VAL A 245 -7.29 -5.18 -33.17
N VAL A 246 -8.56 -5.49 -33.34
CA VAL A 246 -9.60 -4.48 -33.59
C VAL A 246 -10.33 -4.18 -32.28
N LEU A 247 -10.24 -2.93 -31.81
CA LEU A 247 -10.93 -2.43 -30.62
C LEU A 247 -11.96 -1.38 -31.06
N ASP A 248 -13.25 -1.65 -30.81
CA ASP A 248 -14.37 -0.78 -31.22
C ASP A 248 -14.28 -0.30 -32.69
N GLY A 249 -13.91 -1.23 -33.58
CA GLY A 249 -13.81 -0.99 -35.03
C GLY A 249 -12.53 -0.30 -35.50
N ARG A 250 -11.56 -0.04 -34.61
CA ARG A 250 -10.25 0.52 -34.96
C ARG A 250 -9.15 -0.53 -34.81
N SER A 251 -8.26 -0.61 -35.78
CA SER A 251 -7.11 -1.52 -35.77
C SER A 251 -5.99 -0.96 -34.89
N TYR A 252 -5.33 -1.84 -34.15
CA TYR A 252 -4.15 -1.53 -33.37
C TYR A 252 -3.13 -2.66 -33.46
N GLN A 253 -1.85 -2.34 -33.45
CA GLN A 253 -0.77 -3.31 -33.29
C GLN A 253 -0.39 -3.46 -31.81
N VAL A 254 -0.29 -4.70 -31.32
CA VAL A 254 0.14 -4.99 -29.95
C VAL A 254 1.67 -4.93 -29.86
N ILE A 255 2.19 -3.95 -29.12
CA ILE A 255 3.64 -3.69 -29.00
C ILE A 255 4.23 -4.34 -27.75
N THR A 256 3.52 -4.24 -26.64
CA THR A 256 3.98 -4.74 -25.34
C THR A 256 2.87 -5.51 -24.67
N HIS A 257 3.24 -6.59 -23.99
CA HIS A 257 2.41 -7.29 -23.02
C HIS A 257 3.10 -7.25 -21.66
N ARG A 258 2.38 -6.82 -20.63
CA ARG A 258 2.83 -6.77 -19.24
C ARG A 258 1.81 -7.46 -18.35
N VAL A 259 2.28 -8.33 -17.47
CA VAL A 259 1.50 -8.79 -16.32
C VAL A 259 1.78 -7.86 -15.15
N THR A 260 0.72 -7.25 -14.62
CA THR A 260 0.81 -6.32 -13.50
C THR A 260 0.16 -6.94 -12.28
N GLY A 261 0.93 -7.05 -11.19
CA GLY A 261 0.42 -7.52 -9.91
C GLY A 261 -0.10 -6.34 -9.11
N PHE A 262 -1.36 -6.41 -8.70
CA PHE A 262 -1.99 -5.42 -7.84
C PHE A 262 -2.12 -5.94 -6.43
N THR A 263 -1.94 -5.02 -5.49
CA THR A 263 -2.16 -5.29 -4.07
C THR A 263 -3.15 -4.26 -3.53
N LYS A 264 -4.20 -4.79 -2.91
CA LYS A 264 -5.09 -4.10 -1.98
C LYS A 264 -5.16 -4.99 -0.73
N VAL A 265 -5.51 -4.46 0.43
CA VAL A 265 -5.56 -5.32 1.62
C VAL A 265 -6.55 -6.47 1.41
N ASN A 266 -6.13 -7.66 1.86
CA ASN A 266 -6.82 -8.94 1.70
C ASN A 266 -7.09 -9.39 0.25
N SER A 267 -6.54 -8.72 -0.76
CA SER A 267 -6.72 -9.13 -2.15
C SER A 267 -5.48 -8.88 -3.01
N GLN A 268 -5.11 -9.90 -3.77
CA GLN A 268 -4.00 -9.83 -4.71
C GLN A 268 -4.48 -10.39 -6.02
N TRP A 269 -4.27 -9.65 -7.10
CA TRP A 269 -4.61 -10.15 -8.41
C TRP A 269 -3.64 -9.65 -9.46
N ASN A 270 -3.45 -10.46 -10.49
CA ASN A 270 -2.68 -10.06 -11.65
C ASN A 270 -3.62 -9.67 -12.80
N THR A 271 -3.22 -8.65 -13.54
CA THR A 271 -3.94 -8.13 -14.72
C THR A 271 -3.03 -8.15 -15.93
N HIS A 272 -3.62 -8.07 -17.12
CA HIS A 272 -2.85 -7.84 -18.34
C HIS A 272 -2.95 -6.38 -18.74
N HIS A 273 -1.80 -5.74 -18.92
CA HIS A 273 -1.67 -4.45 -19.56
C HIS A 273 -0.97 -4.64 -20.90
N TYR A 274 -1.48 -3.99 -21.94
CA TYR A 274 -0.88 -3.97 -23.26
C TYR A 274 -0.58 -2.54 -23.67
N GLN A 275 0.54 -2.33 -24.35
CA GLN A 275 0.73 -1.13 -25.16
C GLN A 275 0.32 -1.47 -26.58
N VAL A 276 -0.60 -0.69 -27.13
CA VAL A 276 -1.11 -0.88 -28.49
C VAL A 276 -0.91 0.40 -29.30
N ALA A 277 -0.44 0.31 -30.54
CA ALA A 277 -0.32 1.46 -31.44
C ALA A 277 -1.44 1.47 -32.47
N ASP A 278 -2.04 2.64 -32.70
CA ASP A 278 -2.96 2.82 -33.83
C ASP A 278 -2.20 3.01 -35.15
N ASP A 279 -2.94 3.14 -36.26
CA ASP A 279 -2.39 3.32 -37.61
C ASP A 279 -1.53 4.60 -37.76
N SER A 280 -1.66 5.56 -36.83
CA SER A 280 -0.83 6.77 -36.80
C SER A 280 0.45 6.61 -35.98
N GLY A 281 0.66 5.45 -35.37
CA GLY A 281 1.78 5.14 -34.48
C GLY A 281 1.59 5.67 -33.06
N GLN A 282 0.43 6.23 -32.71
CA GLN A 282 0.19 6.67 -31.33
C GLN A 282 -0.07 5.48 -30.42
N THR A 283 0.69 5.39 -29.34
CA THR A 283 0.56 4.29 -28.38
C THR A 283 -0.49 4.59 -27.31
N ASN A 284 -1.29 3.58 -26.98
CA ASN A 284 -2.34 3.60 -25.98
C ASN A 284 -2.13 2.43 -25.01
N LEU A 285 -2.62 2.58 -23.77
CA LEU A 285 -2.62 1.53 -22.76
C LEU A 285 -3.96 0.79 -22.81
N LEU A 286 -3.93 -0.51 -23.10
CA LEU A 286 -5.10 -1.37 -22.98
C LEU A 286 -4.99 -2.18 -21.69
N ALA A 287 -5.90 -1.95 -20.74
CA ALA A 287 -5.93 -2.68 -19.47
C ALA A 287 -7.08 -3.69 -19.46
N VAL A 288 -6.74 -4.95 -19.22
CA VAL A 288 -7.69 -6.05 -19.02
C VAL A 288 -7.85 -6.25 -17.52
N ARG A 289 -9.06 -6.06 -17.01
CA ARG A 289 -9.44 -6.33 -15.62
C ARG A 289 -8.69 -5.44 -14.62
N LEU A 290 -8.99 -4.15 -14.64
CA LEU A 290 -8.49 -3.22 -13.61
C LEU A 290 -9.03 -3.53 -12.20
N GLN A 291 -10.24 -4.10 -12.11
CA GLN A 291 -10.92 -4.41 -10.86
C GLN A 291 -11.01 -5.93 -10.62
N SER A 292 -10.88 -6.36 -9.37
CA SER A 292 -10.86 -7.78 -9.01
C SER A 292 -12.14 -8.55 -9.37
N ALA A 293 -13.31 -7.90 -9.42
CA ALA A 293 -14.59 -8.59 -9.55
C ALA A 293 -15.16 -8.71 -10.97
N SER A 294 -14.59 -8.06 -12.00
CA SER A 294 -15.17 -8.09 -13.35
C SER A 294 -14.14 -7.96 -14.47
N PRO A 295 -14.18 -8.83 -15.50
CA PRO A 295 -13.36 -8.67 -16.69
C PRO A 295 -13.86 -7.47 -17.48
N SER A 296 -13.24 -6.32 -17.25
CA SER A 296 -13.50 -5.09 -17.97
C SER A 296 -12.28 -4.74 -18.84
N LEU A 297 -12.53 -4.42 -20.10
CA LEU A 297 -11.50 -4.00 -21.04
C LEU A 297 -11.57 -2.49 -21.18
N HIS A 298 -10.45 -1.80 -20.94
CA HIS A 298 -10.38 -0.35 -21.01
C HIS A 298 -9.22 0.10 -21.85
N LEU A 299 -9.48 0.99 -22.82
CA LEU A 299 -8.46 1.62 -23.64
C LEU A 299 -8.19 3.03 -23.11
N PHE A 300 -6.95 3.26 -22.72
CA PHE A 300 -6.45 4.47 -22.10
C PHE A 300 -5.52 5.22 -23.06
N LYS A 301 -5.85 6.47 -23.33
CA LYS A 301 -5.00 7.41 -24.05
C LYS A 301 -4.21 8.24 -23.07
N GLN A 302 -2.92 8.41 -23.30
CA GLN A 302 -2.12 9.28 -22.44
C GLN A 302 -2.65 10.72 -22.52
N HIS A 303 -2.80 11.35 -21.35
CA HIS A 303 -3.24 12.73 -21.21
C HIS A 303 -2.09 13.57 -20.66
N VAL A 304 -1.72 14.62 -21.37
CA VAL A 304 -0.71 15.58 -20.91
C VAL A 304 -1.44 16.69 -20.16
N ALA A 305 -1.41 16.64 -18.83
CA ALA A 305 -2.09 17.62 -18.01
C ALA A 305 -1.46 19.00 -18.13
N THR A 306 -2.27 20.06 -18.22
CA THR A 306 -1.76 21.45 -18.30
C THR A 306 -1.07 21.86 -17.01
N ARG A 307 -1.61 21.40 -15.87
CA ARG A 307 -1.09 21.63 -14.52
C ARG A 307 -1.16 20.33 -13.72
N PRO A 308 -0.21 19.40 -13.90
CA PRO A 308 -0.24 18.14 -13.19
C PRO A 308 -0.07 18.37 -11.68
N PRO A 309 -0.86 17.73 -10.81
CA PRO A 309 -0.57 17.68 -9.38
C PRO A 309 0.78 16.97 -9.15
N THR A 310 1.41 17.24 -8.01
CA THR A 310 2.61 16.49 -7.62
C THR A 310 2.24 15.05 -7.24
N PRO A 311 3.19 14.10 -7.27
CA PRO A 311 2.97 12.76 -6.74
C PRO A 311 2.50 12.76 -5.27
N SER A 312 2.95 13.72 -4.46
CA SER A 312 2.49 13.87 -3.08
C SER A 312 1.02 14.28 -2.96
N VAL A 313 0.54 15.17 -3.84
CA VAL A 313 -0.89 15.53 -3.92
C VAL A 313 -1.71 14.33 -4.40
N ALA A 314 -1.23 13.61 -5.42
CA ALA A 314 -1.89 12.40 -5.89
C ALA A 314 -1.96 11.29 -4.82
N ALA A 315 -0.88 11.12 -4.04
CA ALA A 315 -0.85 10.17 -2.93
C ALA A 315 -1.82 10.53 -1.79
N ALA A 316 -2.13 11.82 -1.62
CA ALA A 316 -3.06 12.30 -0.60
C ALA A 316 -4.54 12.13 -0.96
N MET A 317 -4.85 11.82 -2.23
CA MET A 317 -6.22 11.62 -2.73
C MET A 317 -6.92 10.48 -2.02
N ARG A 318 -8.25 10.58 -1.90
CA ARG A 318 -9.11 9.60 -1.21
C ARG A 318 -10.21 9.09 -2.12
N VAL A 319 -10.65 7.84 -1.97
CA VAL A 319 -11.89 7.40 -2.64
C VAL A 319 -13.07 8.25 -2.16
N GLY A 320 -13.92 8.65 -3.09
CA GLY A 320 -15.01 9.60 -2.88
C GLY A 320 -14.59 11.06 -3.06
N GLU A 321 -13.28 11.36 -3.12
CA GLU A 321 -12.80 12.72 -3.36
C GLU A 321 -12.96 13.11 -4.84
N LYS A 322 -13.32 14.38 -5.06
CA LYS A 322 -13.45 14.93 -6.41
C LYS A 322 -12.07 15.19 -7.01
N VAL A 323 -11.92 14.86 -8.29
CA VAL A 323 -10.76 15.19 -9.09
C VAL A 323 -11.18 16.14 -10.19
N THR A 324 -10.46 17.25 -10.30
CA THR A 324 -10.53 18.15 -11.46
C THR A 324 -9.16 18.21 -12.12
N LEU A 325 -9.09 17.80 -13.38
CA LEU A 325 -7.85 17.79 -14.17
C LEU A 325 -8.15 18.24 -15.60
N ASP A 326 -7.81 19.50 -15.91
CA ASP A 326 -8.21 20.17 -17.16
C ASP A 326 -9.74 20.11 -17.35
N ASP A 327 -10.22 19.51 -18.44
CA ASP A 327 -11.65 19.30 -18.75
C ASP A 327 -12.26 18.02 -18.14
N TYR A 328 -11.51 17.30 -17.29
CA TYR A 328 -12.04 16.15 -16.56
C TYR A 328 -12.54 16.55 -15.17
N GLU A 329 -13.79 16.21 -14.87
CA GLU A 329 -14.33 16.16 -13.50
C GLU A 329 -14.82 14.73 -13.22
N GLY A 330 -14.41 14.18 -12.08
CA GLY A 330 -14.83 12.86 -11.64
C GLY A 330 -14.57 12.65 -10.15
N THR A 331 -14.85 11.44 -9.69
CA THR A 331 -14.65 11.04 -8.29
C THR A 331 -13.68 9.87 -8.25
N VAL A 332 -12.70 9.91 -7.35
CA VAL A 332 -11.81 8.76 -7.11
C VAL A 332 -12.64 7.58 -6.65
N THR A 333 -12.57 6.48 -7.38
CA THR A 333 -13.25 5.22 -7.08
C THR A 333 -12.32 4.19 -6.47
N GLU A 334 -11.01 4.25 -6.80
CA GLU A 334 -10.03 3.29 -6.31
C GLU A 334 -8.67 3.92 -6.05
N LEU A 335 -7.96 3.34 -5.07
CA LEU A 335 -6.54 3.54 -4.81
C LEU A 335 -5.88 2.17 -4.89
N LEU A 336 -4.81 2.07 -5.67
CA LEU A 336 -4.16 0.81 -5.99
C LEU A 336 -2.65 0.97 -5.92
N MET A 337 -1.97 -0.12 -5.59
CA MET A 337 -0.53 -0.24 -5.72
C MET A 337 -0.25 -1.43 -6.62
N SER A 338 0.70 -1.25 -7.54
CA SER A 338 1.06 -2.28 -8.50
C SER A 338 2.57 -2.46 -8.64
N HIS A 339 2.96 -3.61 -9.15
CA HIS A 339 4.33 -3.92 -9.56
C HIS A 339 4.32 -4.70 -10.87
N GLU A 340 5.44 -4.69 -11.59
CA GLU A 340 5.62 -5.53 -12.77
C GLU A 340 5.89 -6.98 -12.34
N VAL A 341 5.09 -7.92 -12.81
CA VAL A 341 5.30 -9.37 -12.60
C VAL A 341 6.11 -9.94 -13.76
N SER A 342 5.75 -9.58 -14.99
CA SER A 342 6.48 -9.95 -16.19
C SER A 342 6.18 -8.98 -17.34
N ARG A 343 7.09 -8.92 -18.31
CA ARG A 343 6.92 -8.11 -19.53
C ARG A 343 7.55 -8.78 -20.75
N THR A 344 6.85 -8.70 -21.88
CA THR A 344 7.33 -8.99 -23.23
C THR A 344 7.19 -7.71 -24.07
N GLY A 345 8.29 -7.21 -24.63
CA GLY A 345 8.32 -5.94 -25.36
C GLY A 345 8.86 -4.76 -24.56
N PRO A 346 8.85 -3.55 -25.13
CA PRO A 346 9.39 -2.34 -24.49
C PRO A 346 8.57 -1.89 -23.27
N PRO A 347 9.15 -1.11 -22.34
CA PRO A 347 8.43 -0.53 -21.20
C PRO A 347 7.20 0.28 -21.61
N ILE A 348 6.10 0.15 -20.87
CA ILE A 348 4.90 0.98 -21.04
C ILE A 348 5.11 2.31 -20.30
N ALA A 349 4.95 3.44 -20.99
CA ALA A 349 5.09 4.75 -20.39
C ALA A 349 4.14 4.93 -19.18
N GLY A 350 4.66 5.50 -18.09
CA GLY A 350 3.88 5.74 -16.87
C GLY A 350 3.66 4.51 -15.97
N LEU A 351 4.09 3.32 -16.38
CA LEU A 351 4.15 2.14 -15.51
C LEU A 351 5.62 1.87 -15.17
N GLY A 352 5.98 1.98 -13.88
CA GLY A 352 7.35 1.74 -13.43
C GLY A 352 7.81 0.33 -13.81
N THR A 353 9.04 0.21 -14.31
CA THR A 353 9.68 -1.08 -14.63
C THR A 353 10.41 -1.66 -13.43
N ASN A 354 10.80 -0.80 -12.49
CA ASN A 354 11.54 -1.14 -11.28
C ASN A 354 10.76 -0.54 -10.11
N GLY A 355 10.23 -1.36 -9.22
CA GLY A 355 9.50 -0.92 -8.04
C GLY A 355 7.99 -0.82 -8.15
N LEU A 356 7.43 -0.19 -7.12
CA LEU A 356 6.00 -0.02 -6.93
C LEU A 356 5.51 1.18 -7.73
N THR A 357 4.40 1.04 -8.44
CA THR A 357 3.65 2.16 -9.00
C THR A 357 2.36 2.32 -8.22
N TYR A 358 2.04 3.54 -7.83
CA TYR A 358 0.79 3.84 -7.15
C TYR A 358 -0.19 4.43 -8.14
N HIS A 359 -1.46 4.17 -7.91
CA HIS A 359 -2.52 4.59 -8.81
C HIS A 359 -3.74 5.08 -8.04
N TYR A 360 -4.44 6.00 -8.67
CA TYR A 360 -5.83 6.23 -8.37
C TYR A 360 -6.63 6.13 -9.67
N LEU A 361 -7.81 5.55 -9.55
CA LEU A 361 -8.80 5.48 -10.61
C LEU A 361 -9.91 6.46 -10.23
N ALA A 362 -10.23 7.38 -11.11
CA ALA A 362 -11.40 8.23 -10.98
C ALA A 362 -12.40 7.95 -12.11
N THR A 363 -13.69 8.05 -11.79
CA THR A 363 -14.78 7.88 -12.74
C THR A 363 -15.59 9.18 -12.82
N GLY A 364 -15.88 9.62 -14.04
CA GLY A 364 -16.67 10.81 -14.34
C GLY A 364 -17.60 10.55 -15.52
N THR A 365 -18.37 11.57 -15.91
CA THR A 365 -19.29 11.48 -17.06
C THR A 365 -18.57 11.21 -18.39
N ASN A 366 -17.33 11.68 -18.51
CA ASN A 366 -16.49 11.55 -19.70
C ASN A 366 -15.59 10.29 -19.68
N GLY A 367 -15.91 9.31 -18.83
CA GLY A 367 -15.15 8.07 -18.69
C GLY A 367 -14.23 8.05 -17.48
N MET A 368 -13.08 7.41 -17.61
CA MET A 368 -12.17 7.13 -16.51
C MET A 368 -10.89 7.96 -16.60
N LEU A 369 -10.35 8.34 -15.44
CA LEU A 369 -9.01 8.90 -15.32
C LEU A 369 -8.16 7.92 -14.50
N LEU A 370 -7.08 7.41 -15.11
CA LEU A 370 -6.04 6.67 -14.42
C LEU A 370 -4.87 7.61 -14.20
N ALA A 371 -4.59 7.93 -12.94
CA ALA A 371 -3.33 8.56 -12.55
C ALA A 371 -2.39 7.49 -12.03
N SER A 372 -1.17 7.46 -12.54
CA SER A 372 -0.11 6.54 -12.14
C SER A 372 1.11 7.34 -11.72
N TRP A 373 1.66 7.09 -10.54
CA TRP A 373 2.84 7.81 -10.06
C TRP A 373 3.85 6.93 -9.35
N ASN A 374 5.09 7.39 -9.39
CA ASN A 374 6.16 7.08 -8.43
C ASN A 374 6.56 8.40 -7.74
N GLY A 375 7.66 8.44 -6.98
CA GLY A 375 8.09 9.70 -6.37
C GLY A 375 8.77 10.68 -7.34
N GLU A 376 9.15 10.25 -8.54
CA GLU A 376 9.74 11.14 -9.56
C GLU A 376 8.68 11.83 -10.43
N ARG A 377 7.63 11.10 -10.85
CA ARG A 377 6.69 11.58 -11.87
C ARG A 377 5.29 11.03 -11.67
N ILE A 378 4.33 11.74 -12.26
CA ILE A 378 2.95 11.31 -12.42
C ILE A 378 2.58 11.31 -13.91
N VAL A 379 1.84 10.29 -14.35
CA VAL A 379 1.32 10.16 -15.70
C VAL A 379 -0.19 9.96 -15.63
N PHE A 380 -0.91 10.66 -16.49
CA PHE A 380 -2.37 10.57 -16.59
C PHE A 380 -2.77 9.86 -17.86
N HIS A 381 -3.82 9.04 -17.76
CA HIS A 381 -4.48 8.48 -18.92
C HIS A 381 -5.99 8.63 -18.81
N ARG A 382 -6.63 8.94 -19.95
CA ARG A 382 -8.08 8.95 -20.07
C ARG A 382 -8.56 7.67 -20.72
N GLY A 383 -9.41 6.95 -20.02
CA GLY A 383 -9.88 5.63 -20.37
C GLY A 383 -11.35 5.60 -20.74
N MET A 384 -11.68 4.76 -21.71
CA MET A 384 -13.05 4.34 -22.01
C MET A 384 -13.14 2.82 -21.96
N ALA A 385 -14.31 2.32 -21.57
CA ALA A 385 -14.62 0.90 -21.71
C ALA A 385 -14.65 0.53 -23.20
N VAL A 386 -14.03 -0.59 -23.54
CA VAL A 386 -14.04 -1.17 -24.89
C VAL A 386 -15.19 -2.16 -24.97
N ALA A 387 -16.12 -1.95 -25.88
CA ALA A 387 -17.30 -2.79 -26.01
C ALA A 387 -17.03 -4.06 -26.82
N LYS A 388 -16.15 -3.97 -27.82
CA LYS A 388 -15.83 -5.08 -28.72
C LYS A 388 -14.33 -5.18 -28.96
N MET A 389 -13.79 -6.38 -28.77
CA MET A 389 -12.43 -6.75 -29.14
C MET A 389 -12.48 -7.94 -30.09
N THR A 390 -11.80 -7.82 -31.23
CA THR A 390 -11.66 -8.91 -32.21
C THR A 390 -10.18 -9.08 -32.51
N PRO A 391 -9.60 -10.26 -32.23
CA PRO A 391 -8.19 -10.55 -32.54
C PRO A 391 -7.92 -10.61 -34.04
#